data_AF-A0AA88XQ02-F1
#
_entry.id   AF-A0AA88XQ02-F1
#
_cell.length_a   1.000
_cell.length_b   1.000
_cell.length_c   1.000
_cell.angle_alpha   90.00
_cell.angle_beta   90.00
_cell.angle_gamma   90.00
#
_symmetry.space_group_name_H-M   'P 1'
#
loop_
_entity.id
_entity.type
_entity.pdbx_description
1 polymer ?
#
loop_
_entity_poly.entity_id
_entity_poly.type
_entity_poly.pdbx_seq_one_letter_code
_entity_poly.pdbx_strand_id
1 'polypeptide(L)'
;MSSRCLSRVLSGAVRCAASIRGRVTYQTTSLIQHHPHFPAITQVCSRLVSSSADKFVCINIQDSKHFQEEVQENTLPVIVDFHANWCGPCKLLGPRLESIVSSTNGKVILAKVDVDDHGDLAMRYGVNAVPTVIAFKNGKNIDKFQGLIDDDRIITFVEKLL
;
A
#
# COMPACT_ATOMS: atom_id res chain seq x y z
N MET A 1 13.54 52.44 41.79
CA MET A 1 14.48 52.89 40.75
C MET A 1 13.98 52.28 39.44
N SER A 2 13.05 52.97 38.75
CA SER A 2 13.30 53.70 37.49
C SER A 2 13.76 52.77 36.36
N SER A 3 13.15 52.68 35.17
CA SER A 3 12.20 53.53 34.46
C SER A 3 11.57 52.74 33.31
N ARG A 4 10.36 53.14 32.88
CA ARG A 4 9.78 52.82 31.56
C ARG A 4 10.42 53.70 30.48
N CYS A 5 10.53 53.22 29.23
CA CYS A 5 10.45 53.99 27.97
C CYS A 5 10.58 53.02 26.78
N LEU A 6 9.54 52.73 25.97
CA LEU A 6 8.96 53.47 24.82
C LEU A 6 9.89 53.68 23.60
N SER A 7 9.59 52.99 22.50
CA SER A 7 9.49 53.48 21.09
C SER A 7 9.42 52.27 20.14
N ARG A 8 8.39 52.10 19.29
CA ARG A 8 8.21 52.70 17.94
C ARG A 8 9.39 52.44 16.98
N VAL A 9 9.29 52.12 15.69
CA VAL A 9 8.23 51.71 14.72
C VAL A 9 8.94 51.57 13.34
N LEU A 10 8.36 50.83 12.36
CA LEU A 10 8.72 50.69 10.91
C LEU A 10 9.94 49.78 10.58
N SER A 11 10.06 49.10 9.43
CA SER A 11 9.33 49.02 8.15
C SER A 11 9.92 47.81 7.38
N GLY A 12 9.17 47.13 6.51
CA GLY A 12 9.78 46.19 5.54
C GLY A 12 8.84 45.13 5.00
N ALA A 13 7.99 45.50 4.06
CA ALA A 13 7.14 44.61 3.29
C ALA A 13 7.88 44.06 2.07
N VAL A 14 7.69 42.77 1.73
CA VAL A 14 7.56 42.35 0.33
C VAL A 14 6.49 41.25 0.27
N ARG A 15 5.41 41.57 -0.42
CA ARG A 15 4.31 40.69 -0.80
C ARG A 15 4.62 40.10 -2.18
N CYS A 16 4.23 38.85 -2.43
CA CYS A 16 3.87 38.43 -3.78
C CYS A 16 2.34 38.54 -3.94
N ALA A 17 1.94 39.31 -4.96
CA ALA A 17 0.58 39.53 -5.47
C ALA A 17 0.11 38.31 -6.32
N ALA A 18 -1.08 38.17 -6.90
CA ALA A 18 -2.34 38.92 -7.07
C ALA A 18 -3.40 37.85 -7.54
N SER A 19 -4.62 37.81 -7.00
CA SER A 19 -5.88 38.42 -7.51
C SER A 19 -6.42 37.86 -8.84
N ILE A 20 -7.64 37.29 -8.84
CA ILE A 20 -8.80 37.80 -9.60
C ILE A 20 -10.11 37.51 -8.82
N ARG A 21 -10.76 38.61 -8.38
CA ARG A 21 -12.19 39.00 -8.40
C ARG A 21 -13.26 37.87 -8.35
N GLY A 22 -14.34 37.95 -7.58
CA GLY A 22 -15.09 39.16 -7.27
C GLY A 22 -16.25 38.96 -6.28
N ARG A 23 -16.72 40.14 -5.87
CA ARG A 23 -17.65 40.54 -4.81
C ARG A 23 -19.07 39.99 -4.98
N VAL A 24 -19.70 39.55 -3.89
CA VAL A 24 -21.16 39.41 -3.81
C VAL A 24 -21.68 40.34 -2.70
N THR A 25 -22.46 41.32 -3.12
CA THR A 25 -23.20 42.26 -2.27
C THR A 25 -24.50 41.63 -1.78
N TYR A 26 -24.79 41.82 -0.50
CA TYR A 26 -26.07 41.48 0.13
C TYR A 26 -27.16 42.45 -0.29
N GLN A 27 -28.31 41.94 -0.75
CA GLN A 27 -29.57 42.68 -0.71
C GLN A 27 -30.72 41.77 -0.27
N THR A 28 -31.49 42.36 0.64
CA THR A 28 -32.70 41.91 1.32
C THR A 28 -33.92 42.20 0.45
N THR A 29 -34.92 41.31 0.33
CA THR A 29 -36.36 41.57 0.62
C THR A 29 -37.30 40.43 0.18
N SER A 30 -38.40 40.30 0.95
CA SER A 30 -39.77 39.86 0.63
C SER A 30 -40.09 38.40 0.28
N LEU A 31 -40.77 37.76 1.26
CA LEU A 31 -41.98 36.93 1.19
C LEU A 31 -42.63 36.71 -0.19
N ILE A 32 -42.96 35.44 -0.51
CA ILE A 32 -44.30 34.95 -0.92
C ILE A 32 -44.29 33.40 -1.05
N GLN A 33 -45.37 32.76 -0.57
CA GLN A 33 -45.69 31.32 -0.59
C GLN A 33 -45.68 30.70 -2.00
N HIS A 34 -45.44 29.37 -2.09
CA HIS A 34 -46.24 28.36 -2.83
C HIS A 34 -45.43 27.04 -3.02
N HIS A 35 -45.95 25.91 -2.53
CA HIS A 35 -45.64 24.52 -3.01
C HIS A 35 -46.07 24.39 -4.49
N PRO A 36 -45.59 23.44 -5.34
CA PRO A 36 -45.22 22.03 -5.04
C PRO A 36 -44.05 21.44 -5.87
N HIS A 37 -43.84 20.13 -5.74
CA HIS A 37 -43.16 19.21 -6.65
C HIS A 37 -41.62 19.22 -6.71
N PHE A 38 -41.04 18.24 -6.00
CA PHE A 38 -39.69 17.73 -6.17
C PHE A 38 -39.56 17.06 -7.56
N PRO A 39 -38.69 17.54 -8.47
CA PRO A 39 -38.26 16.73 -9.60
C PRO A 39 -36.99 15.97 -9.21
N ALA A 40 -37.00 14.69 -9.58
CA ALA A 40 -35.91 13.73 -9.55
C ALA A 40 -34.51 14.38 -9.53
N ILE A 41 -33.80 14.24 -8.40
CA ILE A 41 -32.34 14.26 -8.41
C ILE A 41 -31.94 13.01 -9.18
N THR A 42 -31.61 13.22 -10.44
CA THR A 42 -30.88 12.29 -11.27
C THR A 42 -29.67 11.83 -10.46
N GLN A 43 -29.76 10.65 -9.85
CA GLN A 43 -28.58 9.94 -9.39
C GLN A 43 -27.72 9.73 -10.62
N VAL A 44 -26.75 10.61 -10.83
CA VAL A 44 -25.48 10.19 -11.39
C VAL A 44 -24.89 9.26 -10.34
N CYS A 45 -25.36 8.00 -10.33
CA CYS A 45 -24.56 6.90 -9.85
C CYS A 45 -23.35 6.87 -10.77
N SER A 46 -22.35 7.70 -10.43
CA SER A 46 -20.98 7.53 -10.88
C SER A 46 -20.65 6.10 -10.56
N ARG A 47 -20.64 5.30 -11.63
CA ARG A 47 -20.36 3.88 -11.66
C ARG A 47 -19.21 3.62 -10.69
N LEU A 48 -19.46 2.82 -9.66
CA LEU A 48 -18.40 2.08 -8.99
C LEU A 48 -17.84 1.16 -10.07
N VAL A 49 -16.83 1.63 -10.79
CA VAL A 49 -15.97 0.76 -11.57
C VAL A 49 -15.24 -0.08 -10.52
N SER A 50 -15.74 -1.30 -10.29
CA SER A 50 -14.88 -2.39 -9.88
C SER A 50 -13.82 -2.52 -10.95
N SER A 51 -12.73 -1.77 -10.79
CA SER A 51 -11.56 -1.91 -11.63
C SER A 51 -10.88 -3.19 -11.18
N SER A 52 -10.91 -4.21 -12.02
CA SER A 52 -10.10 -5.44 -11.89
C SER A 52 -8.58 -5.18 -11.99
N ALA A 53 -8.11 -3.95 -11.72
CA ALA A 53 -6.70 -3.57 -11.72
C ALA A 53 -6.07 -3.59 -10.31
N ASP A 54 -6.85 -3.69 -9.24
CA ASP A 54 -6.36 -3.95 -7.88
C ASP A 54 -6.37 -5.46 -7.57
N LYS A 55 -5.69 -6.25 -8.40
CA LYS A 55 -5.19 -7.56 -7.93
C LYS A 55 -3.96 -7.27 -7.10
N PHE A 56 -4.18 -6.90 -5.84
CA PHE A 56 -3.16 -6.95 -4.82
C PHE A 56 -2.44 -8.31 -4.90
N VAL A 57 -1.12 -8.29 -5.09
CA VAL A 57 -0.36 -9.49 -5.43
C VAL A 57 0.12 -10.21 -4.17
N CYS A 58 -0.83 -10.57 -3.32
CA CYS A 58 -0.59 -11.48 -2.21
C CYS A 58 -1.47 -12.71 -2.42
N ILE A 59 -0.85 -13.87 -2.58
CA ILE A 59 -1.54 -15.13 -2.80
C ILE A 59 -1.21 -16.10 -1.67
N ASN A 60 -2.22 -16.81 -1.19
CA ASN A 60 -2.02 -17.92 -0.25
C ASN A 60 -1.96 -19.21 -1.06
N ILE A 61 -0.86 -19.93 -0.97
CA ILE A 61 -0.69 -21.21 -1.65
C ILE A 61 -1.63 -22.25 -1.01
N GLN A 62 -2.30 -23.05 -1.85
CA GLN A 62 -3.28 -24.06 -1.42
C GLN A 62 -2.74 -25.49 -1.51
N ASP A 63 -1.88 -25.77 -2.49
CA ASP A 63 -1.27 -27.07 -2.72
C ASP A 63 -0.02 -26.93 -3.61
N SER A 64 0.70 -28.04 -3.81
CA SER A 64 1.93 -28.08 -4.59
C SER A 64 1.73 -27.77 -6.09
N LYS A 65 0.53 -28.03 -6.65
CA LYS A 65 0.20 -27.69 -8.04
C LYS A 65 -0.02 -26.19 -8.18
N HIS A 66 -0.79 -25.60 -7.27
CA HIS A 66 -0.99 -24.16 -7.20
C HIS A 66 0.34 -23.41 -7.00
N PHE A 67 1.26 -23.96 -6.20
CA PHE A 67 2.62 -23.42 -6.08
C PHE A 67 3.37 -23.43 -7.42
N GLN A 68 3.28 -24.52 -8.18
CA GLN A 68 3.95 -24.61 -9.47
C GLN A 68 3.41 -23.56 -10.45
N GLU A 69 2.10 -23.44 -10.57
CA GLU A 69 1.43 -22.49 -11.48
C GLU A 69 1.74 -21.04 -11.10
N GLU A 70 1.60 -20.69 -9.81
CA GLU A 70 1.69 -19.31 -9.35
C GLU A 70 3.13 -18.83 -9.05
N VAL A 71 4.08 -19.75 -8.80
CA VAL A 71 5.46 -19.39 -8.43
C VAL A 71 6.47 -19.80 -9.51
N GLN A 72 6.43 -21.06 -9.95
CA GLN A 72 7.48 -21.59 -10.85
C GLN A 72 7.25 -21.18 -12.30
N GLU A 73 5.99 -21.20 -12.74
CA GLU A 73 5.59 -20.91 -14.12
C GLU A 73 5.22 -19.42 -14.31
N ASN A 74 5.32 -18.63 -13.24
CA ASN A 74 4.99 -17.21 -13.29
C ASN A 74 6.01 -16.41 -14.09
N THR A 75 5.50 -15.50 -14.94
CA THR A 75 6.34 -14.58 -15.71
C THR A 75 6.88 -13.44 -14.84
N LEU A 76 6.14 -13.05 -13.81
CA LEU A 76 6.57 -12.03 -12.85
C LEU A 76 7.47 -12.66 -11.78
N PRO A 77 8.46 -11.92 -11.25
CA PRO A 77 9.18 -12.35 -10.06
C PRO A 77 8.24 -12.57 -8.88
N VAL A 78 8.49 -13.65 -8.13
CA VAL A 78 7.67 -14.05 -6.98
C VAL A 78 8.55 -14.18 -5.75
N ILE A 79 8.15 -13.56 -4.65
CA ILE A 79 8.72 -13.77 -3.33
C ILE A 79 7.81 -14.72 -2.57
N VAL A 80 8.36 -15.80 -2.04
CA VAL A 80 7.63 -16.76 -1.22
C VAL A 80 7.99 -16.56 0.24
N ASP A 81 7.00 -16.22 1.07
CA ASP A 81 7.08 -16.14 2.53
C ASP A 81 6.61 -17.47 3.15
N PHE A 82 7.56 -18.26 3.63
CA PHE A 82 7.28 -19.46 4.43
C PHE A 82 7.08 -19.05 5.88
N HIS A 83 5.85 -19.18 6.37
CA HIS A 83 5.41 -18.73 7.68
C HIS A 83 4.67 -19.83 8.45
N ALA A 84 4.31 -19.53 9.70
CA ALA A 84 3.38 -20.34 10.50
C ALA A 84 2.57 -19.46 11.45
N ASN A 85 1.37 -19.90 11.84
CA ASN A 85 0.48 -19.10 12.71
C ASN A 85 1.02 -18.92 14.14
N TRP A 86 1.81 -19.88 14.62
CA TRP A 86 2.47 -19.87 15.92
C TRP A 86 3.77 -19.04 15.93
N CYS A 87 4.25 -18.59 14.77
CA CYS A 87 5.50 -17.85 14.65
C CYS A 87 5.30 -16.36 14.97
N GLY A 88 5.81 -15.91 16.12
CA GLY A 88 5.79 -14.50 16.53
C GLY A 88 6.47 -13.54 15.52
N PRO A 89 7.74 -13.78 15.14
CA PRO A 89 8.43 -12.92 14.17
C PRO A 89 7.75 -12.84 12.80
N CYS A 90 7.06 -13.90 12.35
CA CYS A 90 6.33 -13.92 11.10
C CYS A 90 5.20 -12.89 11.08
N LYS A 91 4.54 -12.65 12.22
CA LYS A 91 3.49 -11.62 12.38
C LYS A 91 4.01 -10.19 12.21
N LEU A 92 5.32 -9.98 12.36
CA LEU A 92 5.97 -8.70 12.08
C LEU A 92 6.46 -8.60 10.64
N LEU A 93 7.02 -9.68 10.10
CA LEU A 93 7.60 -9.69 8.75
C LEU A 93 6.52 -9.66 7.66
N GLY A 94 5.45 -10.45 7.80
CA GLY A 94 4.39 -10.57 6.79
C GLY A 94 3.80 -9.22 6.35
N PRO A 95 3.31 -8.37 7.27
CA PRO A 95 2.78 -7.05 6.92
C PRO A 95 3.81 -6.11 6.26
N ARG A 96 5.10 -6.25 6.59
CA ARG A 96 6.17 -5.45 5.97
C ARG A 96 6.41 -5.89 4.52
N LEU A 97 6.46 -7.20 4.28
CA LEU A 97 6.54 -7.76 2.93
C LEU A 97 5.35 -7.31 2.09
N GLU A 98 4.13 -7.43 2.63
CA GLU A 98 2.90 -7.00 1.95
C GLU A 98 2.97 -5.51 1.57
N SER A 99 3.38 -4.64 2.49
CA SER A 99 3.52 -3.19 2.23
C SER A 99 4.56 -2.86 1.16
N ILE A 100 5.73 -3.50 1.21
CA ILE A 100 6.83 -3.22 0.27
C ILE A 100 6.48 -3.77 -1.13
N VAL A 101 5.97 -5.00 -1.21
CA VAL A 101 5.56 -5.61 -2.48
C VAL A 101 4.42 -4.81 -3.13
N SER A 102 3.48 -4.30 -2.34
CA SER A 102 2.41 -3.41 -2.85
C SER A 102 2.96 -2.16 -3.55
N SER A 103 4.07 -1.64 -3.06
CA SER A 103 4.74 -0.45 -3.62
C SER A 103 5.42 -0.74 -4.98
N THR A 104 5.52 -2.01 -5.39
CA THR A 104 6.05 -2.39 -6.70
C THR A 104 5.04 -2.27 -7.84
N ASN A 105 3.78 -1.88 -7.55
CA ASN A 105 2.69 -1.72 -8.51
C ASN A 105 2.49 -2.99 -9.37
N GLY A 106 2.51 -4.16 -8.73
CA GLY A 106 2.26 -5.45 -9.38
C GLY A 106 3.43 -6.01 -10.19
N LYS A 107 4.63 -5.45 -10.06
CA LYS A 107 5.85 -6.00 -10.69
C LYS A 107 6.39 -7.23 -9.96
N VAL A 108 6.08 -7.36 -8.67
CA VAL A 108 6.50 -8.50 -7.83
C VAL A 108 5.27 -9.09 -7.16
N ILE A 109 5.24 -10.42 -7.05
CA ILE A 109 4.20 -11.20 -6.40
C ILE A 109 4.69 -11.62 -5.01
N LEU A 110 3.83 -11.56 -3.99
CA LEU A 110 4.05 -12.20 -2.71
C LEU A 110 3.20 -13.47 -2.62
N ALA A 111 3.83 -14.62 -2.45
CA ALA A 111 3.18 -15.89 -2.17
C ALA A 111 3.42 -16.29 -0.72
N LYS A 112 2.38 -16.65 0.00
CA LYS A 112 2.43 -17.07 1.41
C LYS A 112 2.22 -18.56 1.49
N VAL A 113 3.14 -19.25 2.15
CA VAL A 113 3.12 -20.70 2.36
C VAL A 113 3.13 -20.97 3.85
N ASP A 114 2.04 -21.55 4.36
CA ASP A 114 2.02 -22.08 5.72
C ASP A 114 2.78 -23.40 5.77
N VAL A 115 3.84 -23.46 6.57
CA VAL A 115 4.67 -24.67 6.68
C VAL A 115 3.98 -25.80 7.43
N ASP A 116 2.94 -25.51 8.23
CA ASP A 116 2.15 -26.52 8.92
C ASP A 116 1.27 -27.29 7.91
N ASP A 117 0.73 -26.57 6.90
CA ASP A 117 -0.12 -27.15 5.85
C ASP A 117 0.71 -27.70 4.65
N HIS A 118 1.89 -27.12 4.39
CA HIS A 118 2.71 -27.40 3.22
C HIS A 118 4.15 -27.80 3.56
N GLY A 119 4.31 -28.74 4.49
CA GLY A 119 5.61 -29.24 4.93
C GLY A 119 6.46 -29.86 3.82
N ASP A 120 5.84 -30.42 2.77
CA ASP A 120 6.53 -30.94 1.59
C ASP A 120 7.22 -29.83 0.78
N LEU A 121 6.56 -28.68 0.62
CA LEU A 121 7.15 -27.50 -0.03
C LEU A 121 8.28 -26.94 0.82
N ALA A 122 8.08 -26.81 2.13
CA ALA A 122 9.12 -26.35 3.06
C ALA A 122 10.39 -27.24 2.95
N MET A 123 10.21 -28.57 2.99
CA MET A 123 11.31 -29.53 2.86
C MET A 123 12.00 -29.43 1.49
N ARG A 124 11.22 -29.38 0.39
CA ARG A 124 11.75 -29.27 -0.98
C ARG A 124 12.66 -28.05 -1.16
N TYR A 125 12.33 -26.94 -0.51
CA TYR A 125 13.07 -25.69 -0.60
C TYR A 125 14.08 -25.47 0.54
N GLY A 126 14.28 -26.49 1.40
CA GLY A 126 15.27 -26.44 2.47
C GLY A 126 14.93 -25.43 3.57
N VAL A 127 13.63 -25.19 3.80
CA VAL A 127 13.13 -24.33 4.87
C VAL A 127 13.13 -25.10 6.17
N ASN A 128 14.13 -24.84 7.02
CA ASN A 128 14.30 -25.50 8.31
C ASN A 128 13.81 -24.65 9.50
N ALA A 129 13.51 -23.37 9.28
CA ALA A 129 12.89 -22.50 10.27
C ALA A 129 12.09 -21.38 9.59
N VAL A 130 11.09 -20.87 10.28
CA VAL A 130 10.28 -19.73 9.85
C VAL A 130 10.62 -18.47 10.67
N PRO A 131 10.50 -17.26 10.10
CA PRO A 131 10.18 -17.00 8.69
C PRO A 131 11.38 -17.30 7.78
N THR A 132 11.12 -17.84 6.59
CA THR A 132 12.10 -17.93 5.51
C THR A 132 11.47 -17.37 4.24
N VAL A 133 12.22 -16.51 3.55
CA VAL A 133 11.75 -15.85 2.34
C VAL A 133 12.66 -16.20 1.18
N ILE A 134 12.07 -16.66 0.07
CA ILE A 134 12.79 -17.09 -1.13
C ILE A 134 12.28 -16.33 -2.34
N ALA A 135 13.20 -15.78 -3.13
CA ALA A 135 12.86 -15.08 -4.36
C ALA A 135 13.01 -16.00 -5.57
N PHE A 136 11.99 -15.98 -6.43
CA PHE A 136 11.89 -16.72 -7.68
C PHE A 136 11.82 -15.75 -8.85
N LYS A 137 12.57 -16.05 -9.91
CA LYS A 137 12.50 -15.35 -11.20
C LYS A 137 12.75 -16.37 -12.30
N ASN A 138 11.85 -16.45 -13.28
CA ASN A 138 11.90 -17.42 -14.37
C ASN A 138 12.01 -18.88 -13.86
N GLY A 139 11.22 -19.23 -12.85
CA GLY A 139 11.21 -20.56 -12.23
C GLY A 139 12.46 -20.94 -11.43
N LYS A 140 13.42 -20.03 -11.25
CA LYS A 140 14.65 -20.27 -10.51
C LYS A 140 14.69 -19.49 -9.21
N ASN A 141 15.19 -20.13 -8.16
CA ASN A 141 15.48 -19.48 -6.89
C ASN A 141 16.74 -18.61 -7.08
N ILE A 142 16.62 -17.30 -6.92
CA ILE A 142 17.75 -16.39 -7.17
C ILE A 142 18.34 -15.76 -5.90
N ASP A 143 17.55 -15.68 -4.83
CA ASP A 143 17.99 -15.13 -3.55
C ASP A 143 17.14 -15.71 -2.41
N LYS A 144 17.66 -15.71 -1.18
CA LYS A 144 16.94 -16.15 0.02
C LYS A 144 17.46 -15.47 1.28
N PHE A 145 16.56 -15.26 2.25
CA PHE A 145 16.95 -14.91 3.61
C PHE A 145 16.07 -15.64 4.63
N GLN A 146 16.56 -15.73 5.86
CA GLN A 146 15.88 -16.38 6.97
C GLN A 146 15.86 -15.45 8.19
N GLY A 147 14.74 -15.44 8.89
CA GLY A 147 14.52 -14.61 10.08
C GLY A 147 13.93 -13.24 9.77
N LEU A 148 13.72 -12.47 10.84
CA LEU A 148 13.25 -11.09 10.77
C LEU A 148 14.43 -10.17 10.43
N ILE A 149 14.28 -9.38 9.38
CA ILE A 149 15.25 -8.37 8.93
C ILE A 149 14.61 -6.97 8.92
N ASP A 150 15.44 -5.94 8.85
CA ASP A 150 14.99 -4.55 8.73
C ASP A 150 14.44 -4.23 7.34
N ASP A 151 13.65 -3.15 7.25
CA ASP A 151 12.90 -2.78 6.05
C ASP A 151 13.84 -2.42 4.88
N ASP A 152 15.01 -1.81 5.15
CA ASP A 152 15.99 -1.46 4.12
C ASP A 152 16.54 -2.71 3.41
N ARG A 153 16.79 -3.78 4.17
CA ARG A 153 17.17 -5.08 3.57
C ARG A 153 16.04 -5.71 2.78
N ILE A 154 14.78 -5.59 3.23
CA ILE A 154 13.62 -6.11 2.49
C ILE A 154 13.46 -5.35 1.17
N ILE A 155 13.57 -4.02 1.19
CA ILE A 155 13.52 -3.18 0.00
C ILE A 155 14.62 -3.59 -0.97
N THR A 156 15.86 -3.67 -0.50
CA THR A 156 17.00 -4.11 -1.32
C THR A 156 16.76 -5.50 -1.93
N PHE A 157 16.18 -6.42 -1.16
CA PHE A 157 15.85 -7.77 -1.63
C PHE A 157 14.79 -7.74 -2.75
N VAL A 158 13.75 -6.93 -2.62
CA VAL A 158 12.69 -6.76 -3.61
C VAL A 158 13.22 -6.05 -4.87
N GLU A 159 14.06 -5.03 -4.71
CA GLU A 159 14.62 -4.26 -5.83
C GLU A 159 15.50 -5.11 -6.76
N LYS A 160 16.21 -6.13 -6.24
CA LYS A 160 16.99 -7.07 -7.07
C LYS A 160 16.12 -7.85 -8.08
N LEU A 161 14.80 -7.90 -7.86
CA LEU A 161 13.88 -8.64 -8.73
C LEU A 161 13.36 -7.81 -9.89
N LEU A 162 13.39 -6.48 -9.77
CA LEU A 162 12.97 -5.53 -10.80
C LEU A 162 13.99 -5.47 -11.95
#